data_AF-A0A0X3NVG9-F1
#
_entry.id   AF-A0A0X3NVG9-F1
#
_cell.length_a   1.000
_cell.length_b   1.000
_cell.length_c   1.000
_cell.angle_alpha   90.00
_cell.angle_beta   90.00
_cell.angle_gamma   90.00
#
_symmetry.space_group_name_H-M   'P 1'
#
loop_
_entity.id
_entity.type
_entity.pdbx_description
1 polymer ?
#
loop_
_entity_poly.entity_id
_entity_poly.type
_entity_poly.pdbx_seq_one_letter_code
_entity_poly.pdbx_strand_id
1 'polypeptide(L)'
;MINRFLQKSTFLAKTCDLGINKGLLHVSSLAYMSADAFYCHLGGRSEQLTEGFPESSSYGEQTMPNTNLRAYDSLDQPPDAPEQRHNAFVPLVVVAQIAGLLAVILSIVWMGIYAGGFDWSQPDIVFNYHPVFMVLGLVFCFGDAMLVYRVFRMFPKLPVKVVHAILMLLSLLFAVVGLKAAFDSHNLRGIPNLYSIHSWVGITVAVLFALQWVIGLITFLVPSVPMRVRASVLPLHTSMGMIIFTGSICACISGITEKNFFSKSYSALNPAEQVGNALGVALVLFGALVIYLVSRYEYRRQEPPSAERTGFAALN
;
A
#
# COMPACT_ATOMS: atom_id res chain seq x y z
N MET A 1 21.94 -30.91 -25.51
CA MET A 1 20.79 -30.22 -24.87
C MET A 1 21.21 -29.17 -23.84
N ILE A 2 22.39 -29.29 -23.20
CA ILE A 2 22.90 -28.32 -22.20
C ILE A 2 23.47 -27.02 -22.83
N ASN A 3 24.05 -27.09 -24.04
CA ASN A 3 24.61 -25.90 -24.71
C ASN A 3 23.57 -24.86 -25.19
N ARG A 4 22.30 -25.23 -25.37
CA ARG A 4 21.23 -24.25 -25.70
C ARG A 4 20.70 -23.50 -24.47
N PHE A 5 20.98 -24.00 -23.26
CA PHE A 5 20.61 -23.33 -22.01
C PHE A 5 21.64 -22.24 -21.66
N LEU A 6 22.92 -22.51 -21.90
CA LEU A 6 24.03 -21.55 -21.67
C LEU A 6 24.04 -20.39 -22.67
N GLN A 7 23.48 -20.59 -23.87
CA GLN A 7 23.36 -19.54 -24.89
C GLN A 7 22.15 -18.59 -24.63
N LYS A 8 21.15 -19.02 -23.85
CA LYS A 8 20.04 -18.17 -23.38
C LYS A 8 20.42 -17.33 -22.15
N SER A 9 21.29 -17.86 -21.27
CA SER A 9 21.80 -17.09 -20.11
C SER A 9 22.74 -15.94 -20.51
N THR A 10 23.44 -16.06 -21.64
CA THR A 10 24.27 -14.97 -22.18
C THR A 10 23.45 -13.87 -22.88
N PHE A 11 22.20 -14.16 -23.27
CA PHE A 11 21.26 -13.15 -23.77
C PHE A 11 20.58 -12.36 -22.63
N LEU A 12 20.35 -13.00 -21.47
CA LEU A 12 19.86 -12.32 -20.26
C LEU A 12 20.88 -11.30 -19.73
N ALA A 13 22.18 -11.57 -19.84
CA ALA A 13 23.21 -10.60 -19.46
C ALA A 13 23.27 -9.36 -20.38
N LYS A 14 22.84 -9.47 -21.64
CA LYS A 14 22.83 -8.34 -22.61
C LYS A 14 21.53 -7.53 -22.62
N THR A 15 20.44 -8.04 -22.05
CA THR A 15 19.16 -7.31 -21.95
C THR A 15 19.03 -6.49 -20.66
N CYS A 16 19.92 -6.72 -19.67
CA CYS A 16 20.07 -5.86 -18.50
C CYS A 16 20.66 -4.46 -18.79
N ASP A 17 21.09 -4.18 -20.03
CA ASP A 17 21.60 -2.87 -20.46
C ASP A 17 20.56 -1.99 -21.17
N LEU A 18 19.27 -2.39 -21.18
CA LEU A 18 18.17 -1.55 -21.63
C LEU A 18 17.53 -0.80 -20.45
N GLY A 19 18.22 0.24 -19.98
CA GLY A 19 17.64 1.54 -19.65
C GLY A 19 16.44 1.64 -18.69
N ILE A 20 16.11 0.64 -17.88
CA ILE A 20 15.10 0.78 -16.82
C ILE A 20 15.77 1.42 -15.61
N ASN A 21 15.52 2.72 -15.46
CA ASN A 21 15.93 3.57 -14.35
C ASN A 21 15.94 2.84 -13.00
N LYS A 22 17.11 2.81 -12.34
CA LYS A 22 17.33 2.33 -10.96
C LYS A 22 16.57 3.13 -9.89
N GLY A 23 15.72 4.09 -10.29
CA GLY A 23 14.96 4.95 -9.38
C GLY A 23 13.76 4.27 -8.71
N LEU A 24 13.09 3.30 -9.36
CA LEU A 24 11.81 2.79 -8.86
C LEU A 24 11.95 1.79 -7.70
N LEU A 25 13.06 1.06 -7.62
CA LEU A 25 13.41 0.23 -6.45
C LEU A 25 14.00 1.05 -5.29
N HIS A 26 14.45 2.27 -5.57
CA HIS A 26 15.09 3.14 -4.57
C HIS A 26 14.08 3.85 -3.67
N VAL A 27 12.85 4.13 -4.12
CA VAL A 27 11.86 4.87 -3.32
C VAL A 27 11.33 4.05 -2.15
N SER A 28 11.09 2.74 -2.37
CA SER A 28 10.71 1.83 -1.29
C SER A 28 11.90 1.58 -0.35
N SER A 29 13.09 1.33 -0.90
CA SER A 29 14.28 0.99 -0.09
C SER A 29 14.82 2.18 0.73
N LEU A 30 14.71 3.43 0.24
CA LEU A 30 15.10 4.63 0.99
C LEU A 30 14.17 4.91 2.18
N ALA A 31 12.88 4.59 2.05
CA ALA A 31 11.93 4.75 3.14
C ALA A 31 12.17 3.76 4.29
N TYR A 32 12.72 2.57 4.00
CA TYR A 32 13.04 1.55 4.99
C TYR A 32 14.48 1.67 5.54
N MET A 33 15.48 2.02 4.73
CA MET A 33 16.88 2.19 5.19
C MET A 33 17.07 3.38 6.15
N SER A 34 16.22 4.41 6.06
CA SER A 34 16.25 5.55 6.99
C SER A 34 15.73 5.20 8.39
N ALA A 35 14.93 4.13 8.54
CA ALA A 35 14.37 3.74 9.83
C ALA A 35 15.40 2.98 10.69
N ASP A 36 16.19 2.09 10.09
CA ASP A 36 17.21 1.30 10.79
C ASP A 36 18.43 2.14 11.20
N ALA A 37 18.83 3.12 10.39
CA ALA A 37 19.98 3.97 10.68
C ALA A 37 19.76 4.96 11.84
N PHE A 38 18.51 5.32 12.15
CA PHE A 38 18.20 6.28 13.22
C PHE A 38 17.92 5.61 14.57
N TYR A 39 17.43 4.36 14.58
CA TYR A 39 17.20 3.61 15.82
C TYR A 39 18.49 3.29 16.58
N CYS A 40 19.62 3.16 15.89
CA CYS A 40 20.92 2.88 16.52
C CYS A 40 21.57 4.08 17.23
N HIS A 41 21.06 5.31 17.07
CA HIS A 41 21.74 6.51 17.60
C HIS A 41 21.09 7.16 18.83
N LEU A 42 19.95 6.66 19.30
CA LEU A 42 19.23 7.24 20.46
C LEU A 42 19.20 6.34 21.70
N GLY A 43 19.82 5.15 21.65
CA GLY A 43 20.00 4.24 22.79
C GLY A 43 21.18 4.62 23.69
N GLY A 44 21.24 5.87 24.17
CA GLY A 44 22.29 6.37 25.07
C GLY A 44 21.74 6.68 26.47
N ARG A 45 22.06 5.80 27.43
CA ARG A 45 21.85 5.87 28.89
C ARG A 45 21.95 7.27 29.51
N SER A 46 21.04 7.59 30.43
CA SER A 46 21.35 8.39 31.62
C SER A 46 20.48 7.96 32.82
N GLU A 47 21.07 7.21 33.75
CA GLU A 47 20.59 7.07 35.13
C GLU A 47 20.88 8.40 35.86
N GLN A 48 19.87 9.00 36.50
CA GLN A 48 20.10 9.94 37.60
C GLN A 48 19.06 9.72 38.71
N LEU A 49 19.60 9.34 39.87
CA LEU A 49 18.99 9.29 41.19
C LEU A 49 18.79 10.73 41.72
N THR A 50 17.65 11.01 42.34
CA THR A 50 17.56 12.03 43.39
C THR A 50 16.54 11.62 44.46
N GLU A 51 17.05 11.52 45.70
CA GLU A 51 16.31 11.40 46.96
C GLU A 51 15.61 12.73 47.32
N GLY A 52 14.55 12.65 48.14
CA GLY A 52 13.57 13.74 48.35
C GLY A 52 13.84 14.71 49.51
N PHE A 53 12.84 15.56 49.80
CA PHE A 53 12.27 15.97 51.11
C PHE A 53 11.09 16.95 50.87
N PRO A 54 10.10 17.10 51.78
CA PRO A 54 8.76 17.65 51.50
C PRO A 54 8.51 19.07 52.07
N GLU A 55 7.24 19.51 51.91
CA GLU A 55 6.51 20.65 52.52
C GLU A 55 6.43 21.99 51.75
N SER A 56 5.23 22.35 51.27
CA SER A 56 4.26 23.17 52.03
C SER A 56 3.06 23.58 51.17
N SER A 57 1.89 23.63 51.80
CA SER A 57 0.58 23.99 51.25
C SER A 57 0.35 25.50 51.36
N SER A 58 -0.22 26.16 50.34
CA SER A 58 -1.53 26.83 50.46
C SER A 58 -1.96 27.62 49.21
N TYR A 59 -3.28 27.78 49.14
CA TYR A 59 -4.13 28.64 48.30
C TYR A 59 -4.51 28.14 46.90
N GLY A 60 -5.80 27.79 46.83
CA GLY A 60 -6.47 27.22 45.68
C GLY A 60 -6.94 28.25 44.68
N GLU A 61 -6.88 27.83 43.42
CA GLU A 61 -7.67 28.35 42.33
C GLU A 61 -8.50 27.18 41.78
N GLN A 62 -9.81 27.22 42.02
CA GLN A 62 -10.76 26.22 41.53
C GLN A 62 -10.87 26.33 40.00
N THR A 63 -10.00 25.61 39.31
CA THR A 63 -10.17 25.29 37.90
C THR A 63 -11.14 24.12 37.76
N MET A 64 -12.22 24.33 37.01
CA MET A 64 -13.23 23.32 36.68
C MET A 64 -12.57 21.99 36.27
N PRO A 65 -12.97 20.84 36.84
CA PRO A 65 -12.32 19.58 36.52
C PRO A 65 -12.58 19.23 35.05
N ASN A 66 -11.48 19.06 34.32
CA ASN A 66 -11.39 18.64 32.92
C ASN A 66 -11.83 17.17 32.76
N THR A 67 -13.06 16.88 33.18
CA THR A 67 -13.59 15.52 33.37
C THR A 67 -14.03 14.90 32.03
N ASN A 68 -14.14 15.70 30.96
CA ASN A 68 -14.64 15.25 29.67
C ASN A 68 -13.54 14.88 28.65
N LEU A 69 -12.28 15.32 28.83
CA LEU A 69 -11.18 14.89 27.95
C LEU A 69 -10.56 13.56 28.37
N ARG A 70 -10.41 13.33 29.68
CA ARG A 70 -9.82 12.08 30.23
C ARG A 70 -10.67 10.84 30.00
N ALA A 71 -11.99 11.00 29.86
CA ALA A 71 -12.89 9.88 29.61
C ALA A 71 -12.73 9.27 28.19
N TYR A 72 -12.16 10.03 27.25
CA TYR A 72 -11.77 9.50 25.94
C TYR A 72 -10.44 8.73 26.01
N ASP A 73 -9.44 9.26 26.74
CA ASP A 73 -8.14 8.59 26.92
C ASP A 73 -8.27 7.22 27.62
N SER A 74 -9.24 7.07 28.54
CA SER A 74 -9.44 5.81 29.29
C SER A 74 -10.10 4.69 28.48
N LEU A 75 -10.65 4.97 27.29
CA LEU A 75 -11.19 3.96 26.38
C LEU A 75 -10.15 3.46 25.35
N ASP A 76 -8.98 4.11 25.29
CA ASP A 76 -7.89 3.79 24.35
C ASP A 76 -6.74 2.98 24.99
N GLN A 77 -6.78 2.74 26.30
CA GLN A 77 -5.82 1.88 26.98
C GLN A 77 -6.47 0.51 27.29
N PRO A 78 -6.23 -0.54 26.48
CA PRO A 78 -6.64 -1.88 26.84
C PRO A 78 -5.90 -2.32 28.12
N PRO A 79 -6.56 -3.07 29.02
CA PRO A 79 -5.95 -3.52 30.26
C PRO A 79 -4.77 -4.43 29.95
N ASP A 80 -3.59 -4.01 30.37
CA ASP A 80 -2.38 -4.81 30.64
C ASP A 80 -2.11 -5.97 29.67
N ALA A 81 -2.21 -5.73 28.36
CA ALA A 81 -1.81 -6.72 27.38
C ALA A 81 -0.28 -6.83 27.39
N PRO A 82 0.30 -8.02 27.64
CA PRO A 82 1.74 -8.18 27.79
C PRO A 82 2.47 -7.72 26.51
N GLU A 83 3.64 -7.12 26.71
CA GLU A 83 4.62 -6.59 25.74
C GLU A 83 4.94 -7.55 24.55
N GLN A 84 4.49 -8.80 24.66
CA GLN A 84 4.61 -9.89 23.70
C GLN A 84 3.92 -9.67 22.34
N ARG A 85 3.05 -8.65 22.18
CA ARG A 85 2.22 -8.44 20.96
C ARG A 85 2.82 -7.54 19.86
N HIS A 86 3.87 -6.78 20.14
CA HIS A 86 4.55 -5.97 19.10
C HIS A 86 5.49 -6.77 18.20
N ASN A 87 5.95 -7.94 18.65
CA ASN A 87 6.99 -8.72 17.98
C ASN A 87 6.55 -9.32 16.63
N ALA A 88 5.24 -9.47 16.40
CA ALA A 88 4.71 -10.02 15.15
C ALA A 88 4.52 -8.98 14.04
N PHE A 89 4.47 -7.68 14.36
CA PHE A 89 4.16 -6.64 13.37
C PHE A 89 5.19 -6.59 12.23
N VAL A 90 6.48 -6.46 12.58
CA VAL A 90 7.55 -6.35 11.60
C VAL A 90 7.66 -7.62 10.74
N PRO A 91 7.69 -8.84 11.30
CA PRO A 91 7.65 -10.07 10.50
C PRO A 91 6.46 -10.13 9.53
N LEU A 92 5.25 -9.77 9.97
CA LEU A 92 4.07 -9.78 9.10
C LEU A 92 4.16 -8.75 7.97
N VAL A 93 4.68 -7.55 8.25
CA VAL A 93 4.94 -6.54 7.21
C VAL A 93 5.97 -7.07 6.22
N VAL A 94 7.07 -7.69 6.68
CA VAL A 94 8.10 -8.28 5.80
C VAL A 94 7.50 -9.37 4.90
N VAL A 95 6.70 -10.28 5.46
CA VAL A 95 6.03 -11.33 4.67
C VAL A 95 5.06 -10.70 3.66
N ALA A 96 4.32 -9.66 4.03
CA ALA A 96 3.46 -8.94 3.10
C ALA A 96 4.29 -8.31 1.96
N GLN A 97 5.39 -7.64 2.27
CA GLN A 97 6.27 -7.04 1.26
C GLN A 97 6.85 -8.09 0.30
N ILE A 98 7.29 -9.24 0.81
CA ILE A 98 7.77 -10.35 -0.02
C ILE A 98 6.65 -10.86 -0.94
N ALA A 99 5.44 -11.07 -0.42
CA ALA A 99 4.29 -11.52 -1.22
C ALA A 99 3.90 -10.50 -2.30
N GLY A 100 3.89 -9.20 -1.96
CA GLY A 100 3.58 -8.11 -2.89
C GLY A 100 4.63 -7.97 -3.99
N LEU A 101 5.92 -7.97 -3.64
CA LEU A 101 7.03 -7.95 -4.61
C LEU A 101 7.01 -9.19 -5.51
N LEU A 102 6.73 -10.37 -4.94
CA LEU A 102 6.57 -11.60 -5.71
C LEU A 102 5.42 -11.46 -6.71
N ALA A 103 4.28 -10.90 -6.32
CA ALA A 103 3.17 -10.66 -7.25
C ALA A 103 3.56 -9.72 -8.40
N VAL A 104 4.28 -8.63 -8.12
CA VAL A 104 4.78 -7.72 -9.17
C VAL A 104 5.72 -8.49 -10.12
N ILE A 105 6.69 -9.22 -9.59
CA ILE A 105 7.65 -10.01 -10.39
C ILE A 105 6.92 -11.05 -11.24
N LEU A 106 5.99 -11.82 -10.66
CA LEU A 106 5.22 -12.82 -11.38
C LEU A 106 4.39 -12.20 -12.49
N SER A 107 3.78 -11.03 -12.28
CA SER A 107 3.04 -10.32 -13.34
C SER A 107 3.94 -9.92 -14.51
N ILE A 108 5.15 -9.44 -14.22
CA ILE A 108 6.15 -9.06 -15.24
C ILE A 108 6.68 -10.29 -15.97
N VAL A 109 6.97 -11.38 -15.26
CA VAL A 109 7.43 -12.64 -15.87
C VAL A 109 6.33 -13.22 -16.75
N TRP A 110 5.09 -13.25 -16.26
CA TRP A 110 3.95 -13.77 -17.02
C TRP A 110 3.78 -13.02 -18.34
N MET A 111 3.72 -11.70 -18.28
CA MET A 111 3.50 -10.89 -19.47
C MET A 111 4.74 -10.73 -20.36
N GLY A 112 5.90 -10.54 -19.72
CA GLY A 112 7.17 -10.30 -20.38
C GLY A 112 7.74 -11.52 -21.09
N ILE A 113 7.67 -12.70 -20.45
CA ILE A 113 8.28 -13.92 -20.98
C ILE A 113 7.24 -14.78 -21.72
N TYR A 114 6.04 -14.95 -21.14
CA TYR A 114 5.05 -15.88 -21.69
C TYR A 114 4.04 -15.22 -22.63
N ALA A 115 3.77 -13.91 -22.49
CA ALA A 115 2.78 -13.21 -23.32
C ALA A 115 3.38 -12.34 -24.44
N GLY A 116 4.68 -12.46 -24.71
CA GLY A 116 5.32 -11.80 -25.85
C GLY A 116 5.90 -10.41 -25.58
N GLY A 117 5.98 -9.97 -24.33
CA GLY A 117 6.69 -8.74 -23.96
C GLY A 117 5.79 -7.51 -23.85
N PHE A 118 6.38 -6.33 -24.08
CA PHE A 118 5.74 -5.03 -23.91
C PHE A 118 6.04 -4.14 -25.11
N ASP A 119 5.00 -3.77 -25.84
CA ASP A 119 5.10 -2.93 -27.04
C ASP A 119 3.75 -2.21 -27.25
N TRP A 120 3.77 -0.87 -27.21
CA TRP A 120 2.55 -0.07 -27.39
C TRP A 120 2.12 0.03 -28.85
N SER A 121 2.99 -0.33 -29.81
CA SER A 121 2.66 -0.30 -31.24
C SER A 121 1.86 -1.51 -31.70
N GLN A 122 1.87 -2.60 -30.93
CA GLN A 122 1.20 -3.85 -31.29
C GLN A 122 -0.08 -4.06 -30.48
N PRO A 123 -1.26 -4.14 -31.14
CA PRO A 123 -2.55 -4.22 -30.45
C PRO A 123 -2.71 -5.42 -29.50
N ASP A 124 -2.13 -6.57 -29.83
CA ASP A 124 -2.20 -7.77 -28.96
C ASP A 124 -1.25 -7.68 -27.76
N ILE A 125 -0.10 -7.03 -27.94
CA ILE A 125 0.97 -6.93 -26.94
C ILE A 125 0.76 -5.76 -25.99
N VAL A 126 0.15 -4.65 -26.43
CA VAL A 126 -0.14 -3.50 -25.56
C VAL A 126 -1.02 -3.90 -24.37
N PHE A 127 -1.89 -4.90 -24.52
CA PHE A 127 -2.68 -5.43 -23.40
C PHE A 127 -1.82 -5.91 -22.23
N ASN A 128 -0.60 -6.37 -22.48
CA ASN A 128 0.28 -6.91 -21.44
C ASN A 128 0.67 -5.87 -20.38
N TYR A 129 0.61 -4.57 -20.70
CA TYR A 129 0.75 -3.50 -19.72
C TYR A 129 -0.38 -3.52 -18.69
N HIS A 130 -1.61 -3.90 -19.07
CA HIS A 130 -2.78 -3.88 -18.19
C HIS A 130 -2.57 -4.67 -16.89
N PRO A 131 -2.34 -6.00 -16.89
CA PRO A 131 -2.22 -6.76 -15.65
C PRO A 131 -1.01 -6.32 -14.81
N VAL A 132 0.12 -5.93 -15.41
CA VAL A 132 1.30 -5.45 -14.67
C VAL A 132 1.00 -4.15 -13.95
N PHE A 133 0.39 -3.18 -14.64
CA PHE A 133 0.07 -1.88 -14.07
C PHE A 133 -1.10 -1.95 -13.06
N MET A 134 -2.06 -2.87 -13.24
CA MET A 134 -3.10 -3.13 -12.25
C MET A 134 -2.52 -3.72 -10.96
N VAL A 135 -1.62 -4.71 -11.06
CA VAL A 135 -0.95 -5.32 -9.91
C VAL A 135 -0.04 -4.31 -9.20
N LEU A 136 0.76 -3.55 -9.96
CA LEU A 136 1.66 -2.56 -9.40
C LEU A 136 0.89 -1.41 -8.72
N GLY A 137 -0.11 -0.83 -9.41
CA GLY A 137 -0.86 0.31 -8.92
C GLY A 137 -1.92 -0.07 -7.88
N LEU A 138 -3.00 -0.71 -8.35
CA LEU A 138 -4.21 -0.96 -7.55
C LEU A 138 -4.09 -2.11 -6.55
N VAL A 139 -2.96 -2.80 -6.51
CA VAL A 139 -2.66 -3.79 -5.46
C VAL A 139 -1.44 -3.38 -4.67
N PHE A 140 -0.23 -3.43 -5.23
CA PHE A 140 1.00 -3.24 -4.47
C PHE A 140 1.14 -1.83 -3.88
N CYS A 141 1.18 -0.79 -4.73
CA CYS A 141 1.29 0.60 -4.26
C CYS A 141 0.10 1.03 -3.39
N PHE A 142 -1.11 0.59 -3.72
CA PHE A 142 -2.30 0.86 -2.91
C PHE A 142 -2.19 0.20 -1.52
N GLY A 143 -1.81 -1.08 -1.45
CA GLY A 143 -1.62 -1.80 -0.19
C GLY A 143 -0.56 -1.14 0.70
N ASP A 144 0.57 -0.74 0.12
CA ASP A 144 1.61 0.01 0.83
C ASP A 144 1.10 1.34 1.36
N ALA A 145 0.37 2.11 0.54
CA ALA A 145 -0.23 3.37 0.95
C ALA A 145 -1.21 3.19 2.12
N MET A 146 -1.95 2.08 2.18
CA MET A 146 -2.81 1.74 3.33
C MET A 146 -2.01 1.46 4.61
N LEU A 147 -0.81 0.89 4.49
CA LEU A 147 0.06 0.55 5.62
C LEU A 147 0.99 1.68 6.09
N VAL A 148 1.14 2.76 5.33
CA VAL A 148 2.02 3.91 5.66
C VAL A 148 1.81 4.42 7.10
N TYR A 149 0.57 4.58 7.56
CA TYR A 149 0.30 5.03 8.94
C TYR A 149 0.64 3.99 10.02
N ARG A 150 0.81 2.73 9.64
CA ARG A 150 1.18 1.61 10.52
C ARG A 150 2.69 1.47 10.63
N VAL A 151 3.37 1.58 9.48
CA VAL A 151 4.84 1.53 9.40
C VAL A 151 5.45 2.78 10.03
N PHE A 152 5.00 3.96 9.64
CA PHE A 152 5.48 5.24 10.18
C PHE A 152 4.69 5.69 11.41
N ARG A 153 4.37 4.75 12.31
CA ARG A 153 3.47 4.98 13.47
C ARG A 153 3.97 6.00 14.49
N MET A 154 5.27 6.31 14.49
CA MET A 154 5.91 7.26 15.40
C MET A 154 6.24 8.61 14.75
N PHE A 155 6.03 8.76 13.44
CA PHE A 155 6.42 9.98 12.71
C PHE A 155 5.37 11.10 12.84
N PRO A 156 5.76 12.37 12.62
CA PRO A 156 4.83 13.48 12.54
C PRO A 156 3.72 13.25 11.51
N LYS A 157 2.51 13.70 11.81
CA LYS A 157 1.30 13.33 11.05
C LYS A 157 1.28 13.86 9.62
N LEU A 158 1.79 15.08 9.39
CA LEU A 158 1.74 15.74 8.09
C LEU A 158 2.63 15.05 7.04
N PRO A 159 3.91 14.74 7.30
CA PRO A 159 4.73 13.94 6.38
C PRO A 159 4.08 12.60 5.99
N VAL A 160 3.54 11.86 6.98
CA VAL A 160 2.89 10.57 6.74
C VAL A 160 1.63 10.73 5.86
N LYS A 161 0.85 11.80 6.03
CA LYS A 161 -0.27 12.17 5.13
C LYS A 161 0.19 12.41 3.70
N VAL A 162 1.28 13.16 3.53
CA VAL A 162 1.83 13.48 2.20
C VAL A 162 2.33 12.22 1.51
N VAL A 163 3.08 11.35 2.20
CA VAL A 163 3.52 10.06 1.66
C VAL A 163 2.34 9.20 1.23
N HIS A 164 1.31 9.07 2.07
CA HIS A 164 0.08 8.37 1.72
C HIS A 164 -0.58 8.94 0.46
N ALA A 165 -0.74 10.26 0.37
CA ALA A 165 -1.38 10.93 -0.77
C ALA A 165 -0.58 10.74 -2.07
N ILE A 166 0.76 10.79 -2.02
CA ILE A 166 1.65 10.58 -3.17
C ILE A 166 1.58 9.13 -3.64
N LEU A 167 1.66 8.15 -2.74
CA LEU A 167 1.57 6.74 -3.13
C LEU A 167 0.21 6.40 -3.74
N MET A 168 -0.89 6.97 -3.22
CA MET A 168 -2.21 6.81 -3.83
C MET A 168 -2.31 7.47 -5.21
N LEU A 169 -1.66 8.62 -5.41
CA LEU A 169 -1.60 9.26 -6.73
C LEU A 169 -0.81 8.40 -7.73
N LEU A 170 0.35 7.87 -7.33
CA LEU A 170 1.13 6.95 -8.16
C LEU A 170 0.33 5.70 -8.53
N SER A 171 -0.39 5.13 -7.56
CA SER A 171 -1.34 4.04 -7.81
C SER A 171 -2.39 4.40 -8.87
N LEU A 172 -3.01 5.59 -8.75
CA LEU A 172 -3.99 6.07 -9.74
C LEU A 172 -3.38 6.23 -11.14
N LEU A 173 -2.17 6.80 -11.23
CA LEU A 173 -1.47 6.97 -12.51
C LEU A 173 -1.18 5.62 -13.17
N PHE A 174 -0.71 4.63 -12.41
CA PHE A 174 -0.52 3.28 -12.93
C PHE A 174 -1.84 2.67 -13.40
N ALA A 175 -2.92 2.80 -12.63
CA ALA A 175 -4.25 2.32 -13.00
C ALA A 175 -4.73 2.95 -14.32
N VAL A 176 -4.57 4.26 -14.50
CA VAL A 176 -4.96 4.95 -15.73
C VAL A 176 -4.19 4.40 -16.94
N VAL A 177 -2.87 4.22 -16.82
CA VAL A 177 -2.04 3.67 -17.90
C VAL A 177 -2.45 2.23 -18.23
N GLY A 178 -2.66 1.39 -17.22
CA GLY A 178 -3.06 0.00 -17.42
C GLY A 178 -4.48 -0.14 -18.01
N LEU A 179 -5.43 0.72 -17.63
CA LEU A 179 -6.76 0.74 -18.24
C LEU A 179 -6.68 1.23 -19.68
N LYS A 180 -5.91 2.29 -19.95
CA LYS A 180 -5.68 2.77 -21.31
C LYS A 180 -5.14 1.66 -22.21
N ALA A 181 -4.17 0.88 -21.74
CA ALA A 181 -3.62 -0.25 -22.48
C ALA A 181 -4.69 -1.30 -22.86
N ALA A 182 -5.61 -1.62 -21.93
CA ALA A 182 -6.71 -2.55 -22.21
C ALA A 182 -7.70 -2.00 -23.25
N PHE A 183 -8.13 -0.75 -23.09
CA PHE A 183 -9.04 -0.09 -24.04
C PHE A 183 -8.40 0.07 -25.42
N ASP A 184 -7.14 0.50 -25.50
CA ASP A 184 -6.41 0.65 -26.77
C ASP A 184 -6.30 -0.71 -27.47
N SER A 185 -5.94 -1.79 -26.76
CA SER A 185 -5.89 -3.14 -27.31
C SER A 185 -7.24 -3.56 -27.91
N HIS A 186 -8.33 -3.41 -27.14
CA HIS A 186 -9.65 -3.82 -27.58
C HIS A 186 -10.14 -3.02 -28.79
N ASN A 187 -9.99 -1.70 -28.74
CA ASN A 187 -10.43 -0.81 -29.81
C ASN A 187 -9.69 -1.09 -31.13
N LEU A 188 -8.37 -1.28 -31.07
CA LEU A 188 -7.56 -1.59 -32.25
C LEU A 188 -7.82 -2.98 -32.84
N ARG A 189 -8.35 -3.91 -32.04
CA ARG A 189 -8.67 -5.30 -32.44
C ARG A 189 -10.15 -5.53 -32.74
N GLY A 190 -11.00 -4.50 -32.56
CA GLY A 190 -12.45 -4.63 -32.73
C GLY A 190 -13.14 -5.50 -31.67
N ILE A 191 -12.56 -5.62 -30.48
CA ILE A 191 -13.14 -6.36 -29.35
C ILE A 191 -14.07 -5.41 -28.56
N PRO A 192 -15.32 -5.80 -28.26
CA PRO A 192 -16.21 -4.99 -27.43
C PRO A 192 -15.60 -4.73 -26.03
N ASN A 193 -15.79 -3.51 -25.52
CA ASN A 193 -15.36 -3.15 -24.17
C ASN A 193 -16.45 -3.43 -23.13
N LEU A 194 -16.03 -3.59 -21.87
CA LEU A 194 -16.89 -3.58 -20.68
C LEU A 194 -18.05 -4.60 -20.68
N TYR A 195 -17.85 -5.81 -21.22
CA TYR A 195 -18.87 -6.86 -21.23
C TYR A 195 -18.66 -7.95 -20.17
N SER A 196 -17.45 -8.06 -19.59
CA SER A 196 -17.12 -9.10 -18.61
C SER A 196 -17.34 -8.63 -17.17
N ILE A 197 -17.62 -9.55 -16.24
CA ILE A 197 -17.74 -9.21 -14.81
C ILE A 197 -16.45 -8.60 -14.25
N HIS A 198 -15.28 -9.06 -14.74
CA HIS A 198 -13.99 -8.47 -14.44
C HIS A 198 -13.98 -6.98 -14.78
N SER A 199 -14.44 -6.62 -15.98
CA SER A 199 -14.44 -5.24 -16.44
C SER A 199 -15.43 -4.35 -15.67
N TRP A 200 -16.58 -4.86 -15.25
CA TRP A 200 -17.57 -4.11 -14.44
C TRP A 200 -17.08 -3.84 -13.03
N VAL A 201 -16.52 -4.86 -12.36
CA VAL A 201 -15.90 -4.70 -11.05
C VAL A 201 -14.68 -3.79 -11.15
N GLY A 202 -13.82 -4.01 -12.15
CA GLY A 202 -12.59 -3.24 -12.38
C GLY A 202 -12.85 -1.76 -12.60
N ILE A 203 -13.80 -1.39 -13.48
CA ILE A 203 -14.10 0.04 -13.72
C ILE A 203 -14.75 0.70 -12.51
N THR A 204 -15.58 -0.04 -11.76
CA THR A 204 -16.20 0.45 -10.52
C THR A 204 -15.13 0.72 -9.46
N VAL A 205 -14.20 -0.21 -9.26
CA VAL A 205 -13.05 -0.04 -8.35
C VAL A 205 -12.20 1.16 -8.76
N ALA A 206 -11.88 1.31 -10.05
CA ALA A 206 -11.06 2.42 -10.53
C ALA A 206 -11.73 3.79 -10.30
N VAL A 207 -13.03 3.90 -10.59
CA VAL A 207 -13.81 5.13 -10.36
C VAL A 207 -13.89 5.44 -8.86
N LEU A 208 -14.24 4.45 -8.04
CA LEU A 208 -14.30 4.63 -6.58
C LEU A 208 -12.94 5.00 -5.98
N PHE A 209 -11.84 4.42 -6.49
CA PHE A 209 -10.49 4.74 -6.08
C PHE A 209 -10.13 6.20 -6.41
N ALA A 210 -10.44 6.66 -7.62
CA ALA A 210 -10.21 8.05 -8.02
C ALA A 210 -11.01 9.04 -7.17
N LEU A 211 -12.31 8.75 -6.93
CA LEU A 211 -13.16 9.57 -6.06
C LEU A 211 -12.63 9.60 -4.63
N GLN A 212 -12.23 8.44 -4.10
CA GLN A 212 -11.65 8.31 -2.76
C GLN A 212 -10.37 9.14 -2.61
N TRP A 213 -9.52 9.17 -3.64
CA TRP A 213 -8.31 9.99 -3.65
C TRP A 213 -8.63 11.48 -3.59
N VAL A 214 -9.55 11.96 -4.44
CA VAL A 214 -9.97 13.38 -4.46
C VAL A 214 -10.60 13.79 -3.13
N ILE A 215 -11.55 12.99 -2.60
CA ILE A 215 -12.22 13.26 -1.32
C ILE A 215 -11.21 13.27 -0.18
N GLY A 216 -10.26 12.32 -0.18
CA GLY A 216 -9.20 12.22 0.82
C GLY A 216 -8.26 13.42 0.79
N LEU A 217 -7.84 13.84 -0.41
CA LEU A 217 -6.99 15.01 -0.63
C LEU A 217 -7.65 16.28 -0.09
N ILE A 218 -8.89 16.55 -0.50
CA ILE A 218 -9.63 17.74 -0.07
C ILE A 218 -9.84 17.69 1.45
N THR A 219 -10.33 16.59 1.99
CA THR A 219 -10.76 16.52 3.40
C THR A 219 -9.57 16.54 4.36
N PHE A 220 -8.50 15.80 4.07
CA PHE A 220 -7.44 15.53 5.06
C PHE A 220 -6.14 16.28 4.83
N LEU A 221 -5.90 16.86 3.64
CA LEU A 221 -4.70 17.67 3.35
C LEU A 221 -4.98 19.18 3.26
N VAL A 222 -6.18 19.62 2.86
CA VAL A 222 -6.51 21.06 2.82
C VAL A 222 -6.74 21.60 4.23
N PRO A 223 -5.93 22.58 4.72
CA PRO A 223 -6.00 23.06 6.10
C PRO A 223 -7.38 23.61 6.49
N SER A 224 -8.03 24.32 5.56
CA SER A 224 -9.30 25.04 5.77
C SER A 224 -10.52 24.17 6.03
N VAL A 225 -10.43 22.84 5.86
CA VAL A 225 -11.57 21.94 6.11
C VAL A 225 -11.80 21.77 7.62
N PRO A 226 -13.02 22.04 8.14
CA PRO A 226 -13.31 21.94 9.57
C PRO A 226 -13.08 20.56 10.17
N MET A 227 -12.61 20.51 11.42
CA MET A 227 -12.36 19.26 12.14
C MET A 227 -13.60 18.37 12.27
N ARG A 228 -14.80 18.96 12.40
CA ARG A 228 -16.07 18.23 12.42
C ARG A 228 -16.29 17.42 11.14
N VAL A 229 -16.01 18.02 9.98
CA VAL A 229 -16.14 17.34 8.67
C VAL A 229 -15.12 16.21 8.57
N ARG A 230 -13.87 16.47 8.93
CA ARG A 230 -12.80 15.44 8.95
C ARG A 230 -13.16 14.24 9.83
N ALA A 231 -13.69 14.49 11.02
CA ALA A 231 -14.11 13.45 11.96
C ALA A 231 -15.26 12.60 11.39
N SER A 232 -16.24 13.21 10.72
CA SER A 232 -17.36 12.48 10.10
C SER A 232 -16.95 11.67 8.87
N VAL A 233 -16.00 12.16 8.07
CA VAL A 233 -15.56 11.50 6.83
C VAL A 233 -14.56 10.36 7.09
N LEU A 234 -13.76 10.44 8.16
CA LEU A 234 -12.70 9.46 8.43
C LEU A 234 -13.17 7.99 8.50
N PRO A 235 -14.28 7.64 9.18
CA PRO A 235 -14.80 6.27 9.20
C PRO A 235 -15.20 5.77 7.81
N LEU A 236 -15.80 6.64 6.99
CA LEU A 236 -16.16 6.33 5.61
C LEU A 236 -14.93 6.15 4.74
N HIS A 237 -13.95 7.06 4.84
CA HIS A 237 -12.70 6.99 4.08
C HIS A 237 -11.94 5.68 4.39
N THR A 238 -11.79 5.33 5.66
CA THR A 238 -11.09 4.10 6.04
C THR A 238 -11.84 2.83 5.62
N SER A 239 -13.16 2.79 5.80
CA SER A 239 -13.99 1.63 5.41
C SER A 239 -14.05 1.45 3.89
N MET A 240 -14.29 2.53 3.15
CA MET A 240 -14.28 2.49 1.68
C MET A 240 -12.90 2.13 1.12
N GLY A 241 -11.81 2.58 1.75
CA GLY A 241 -10.46 2.16 1.36
C GLY A 241 -10.28 0.63 1.39
N MET A 242 -10.76 -0.03 2.46
CA MET A 242 -10.70 -1.49 2.56
C MET A 242 -11.60 -2.21 1.54
N ILE A 243 -12.80 -1.67 1.28
CA ILE A 243 -13.73 -2.22 0.28
C ILE A 243 -13.14 -2.12 -1.12
N ILE A 244 -12.60 -0.94 -1.49
CA ILE A 244 -11.97 -0.72 -2.80
C ILE A 244 -10.76 -1.64 -2.97
N PHE A 245 -9.91 -1.76 -1.95
CA PHE A 245 -8.74 -2.66 -2.01
C PHE A 245 -9.14 -4.12 -2.19
N THR A 246 -10.15 -4.59 -1.46
CA THR A 246 -10.71 -5.94 -1.64
C THR A 246 -11.27 -6.12 -3.05
N GLY A 247 -12.00 -5.12 -3.55
CA GLY A 247 -12.49 -5.09 -4.93
C GLY A 247 -11.38 -5.16 -5.97
N SER A 248 -10.26 -4.47 -5.76
CA SER A 248 -9.06 -4.56 -6.62
C SER A 248 -8.53 -5.99 -6.69
N ILE A 249 -8.41 -6.67 -5.54
CA ILE A 249 -7.98 -8.09 -5.52
C ILE A 249 -8.98 -8.95 -6.28
N CYS A 250 -10.28 -8.81 -6.04
CA CYS A 250 -11.32 -9.55 -6.77
C CYS A 250 -11.24 -9.33 -8.28
N ALA A 251 -11.07 -8.08 -8.72
CA ALA A 251 -10.91 -7.73 -10.13
C ALA A 251 -9.64 -8.35 -10.72
N CYS A 252 -8.51 -8.32 -10.02
CA CYS A 252 -7.29 -8.97 -10.48
C CYS A 252 -7.46 -10.50 -10.61
N ILE A 253 -8.08 -11.16 -9.64
CA ILE A 253 -8.31 -12.63 -9.70
C ILE A 253 -9.23 -13.00 -10.87
N SER A 254 -10.32 -12.26 -11.07
CA SER A 254 -11.21 -12.52 -12.21
C SER A 254 -10.51 -12.24 -13.55
N GLY A 255 -9.69 -11.19 -13.64
CA GLY A 255 -8.95 -10.84 -14.85
C GLY A 255 -7.84 -11.83 -15.20
N ILE A 256 -7.11 -12.33 -14.19
CA ILE A 256 -6.13 -13.42 -14.35
C ILE A 256 -6.83 -14.67 -14.90
N THR A 257 -7.98 -15.01 -14.31
CA THR A 257 -8.78 -16.17 -14.71
C THR A 257 -9.24 -16.04 -16.17
N GLU A 258 -9.82 -14.89 -16.54
CA GLU A 258 -10.25 -14.59 -17.91
C GLU A 258 -9.09 -14.69 -18.91
N LYS A 259 -7.93 -14.11 -18.58
CA LYS A 259 -6.72 -14.17 -19.43
C LYS A 259 -6.19 -15.59 -19.59
N ASN A 260 -6.20 -16.42 -18.54
CA ASN A 260 -5.82 -17.84 -18.62
C ASN A 260 -6.78 -18.62 -19.52
N PHE A 261 -8.08 -18.32 -19.50
CA PHE A 261 -9.07 -18.97 -20.38
C PHE A 261 -8.88 -18.62 -21.86
N PHE A 262 -8.26 -17.48 -22.20
CA PHE A 262 -7.97 -17.13 -23.60
C PHE A 262 -7.02 -18.11 -24.31
N SER A 263 -6.25 -18.92 -23.56
CA SER A 263 -5.44 -20.01 -24.11
C SER A 263 -6.27 -21.13 -24.75
N LYS A 264 -7.58 -21.21 -24.46
CA LYS A 264 -8.49 -22.31 -24.84
C LYS A 264 -8.06 -23.71 -24.38
N SER A 265 -7.02 -23.80 -23.55
CA SER A 265 -6.43 -25.05 -23.06
C SER A 265 -5.99 -24.94 -21.60
N TYR A 266 -6.67 -24.09 -20.83
CA TYR A 266 -6.30 -23.78 -19.44
C TYR A 266 -6.21 -25.04 -18.55
N SER A 267 -7.05 -26.05 -18.76
CA SER A 267 -6.99 -27.32 -18.01
C SER A 267 -5.70 -28.12 -18.23
N ALA A 268 -4.97 -27.88 -19.32
CA ALA A 268 -3.64 -28.45 -19.54
C ALA A 268 -2.56 -27.82 -18.64
N LEU A 269 -2.87 -26.64 -18.07
CA LEU A 269 -2.06 -25.94 -17.09
C LEU A 269 -0.59 -25.80 -17.53
N ASN A 270 -0.36 -25.21 -18.70
CA ASN A 270 1.00 -24.96 -19.18
C ASN A 270 1.71 -23.94 -18.27
N PRO A 271 3.05 -23.77 -18.39
CA PRO A 271 3.80 -22.90 -17.50
C PRO A 271 3.28 -21.46 -17.41
N ALA A 272 2.72 -20.91 -18.51
CA ALA A 272 2.13 -19.58 -18.51
C ALA A 272 0.93 -19.48 -17.56
N GLU A 273 -0.01 -20.43 -17.62
CA GLU A 273 -1.18 -20.46 -16.76
C GLU A 273 -0.82 -20.78 -15.31
N GLN A 274 0.22 -21.60 -15.07
CA GLN A 274 0.77 -21.84 -13.72
C GLN A 274 1.28 -20.55 -13.08
N VAL A 275 2.03 -19.73 -13.84
CA VAL A 275 2.52 -18.43 -13.35
C VAL A 275 1.35 -17.48 -13.07
N GLY A 276 0.33 -17.46 -13.94
CA GLY A 276 -0.91 -16.70 -13.68
C GLY A 276 -1.61 -17.11 -12.38
N ASN A 277 -1.70 -18.41 -12.11
CA ASN A 277 -2.30 -18.92 -10.87
C ASN A 277 -1.45 -18.61 -9.64
N ALA A 278 -0.13 -18.77 -9.73
CA ALA A 278 0.79 -18.41 -8.67
C ALA A 278 0.71 -16.91 -8.34
N LEU A 279 0.58 -16.05 -9.36
CA LEU A 279 0.30 -14.63 -9.19
C LEU A 279 -0.99 -14.41 -8.41
N GLY A 280 -2.08 -15.08 -8.78
CA GLY A 280 -3.36 -14.99 -8.07
C GLY A 280 -3.25 -15.34 -6.59
N VAL A 281 -2.54 -16.43 -6.25
CA VAL A 281 -2.29 -16.83 -4.85
C VAL A 281 -1.47 -15.78 -4.11
N ALA A 282 -0.42 -15.24 -4.73
CA ALA A 282 0.41 -14.19 -4.14
C ALA A 282 -0.40 -12.92 -3.85
N LEU A 283 -1.31 -12.51 -4.75
CA LEU A 283 -2.19 -11.36 -4.57
C LEU A 283 -3.16 -11.56 -3.40
N VAL A 284 -3.76 -12.75 -3.27
CA VAL A 284 -4.65 -13.07 -2.14
C VAL A 284 -3.89 -13.05 -0.82
N LEU A 285 -2.70 -13.64 -0.77
CA LEU A 285 -1.85 -13.62 0.44
C LEU A 285 -1.47 -12.20 0.84
N PHE A 286 -0.97 -11.40 -0.11
CA PHE A 286 -0.64 -10.00 0.12
C PHE A 286 -1.86 -9.20 0.59
N GLY A 287 -2.98 -9.32 -0.11
CA GLY A 287 -4.22 -8.63 0.22
C GLY A 287 -4.73 -8.96 1.62
N ALA A 288 -4.72 -10.25 1.99
CA ALA A 288 -5.13 -10.71 3.31
C ALA A 288 -4.21 -10.15 4.42
N LEU A 289 -2.89 -10.12 4.20
CA LEU A 289 -1.94 -9.56 5.16
C LEU A 289 -2.11 -8.04 5.32
N VAL A 290 -2.30 -7.30 4.23
CA VAL A 290 -2.56 -5.84 4.28
C VAL A 290 -3.85 -5.55 5.05
N ILE A 291 -4.94 -6.27 4.74
CA ILE A 291 -6.23 -6.13 5.44
C ILE A 291 -6.04 -6.45 6.93
N TYR A 292 -5.37 -7.54 7.26
CA TYR A 292 -5.07 -7.89 8.64
C TYR A 292 -4.31 -6.78 9.38
N LEU A 293 -3.19 -6.32 8.80
CA LEU A 293 -2.31 -5.31 9.40
C LEU A 293 -3.03 -3.96 9.59
N VAL A 294 -3.86 -3.54 8.62
CA VAL A 294 -4.61 -2.28 8.72
C VAL A 294 -5.81 -2.39 9.66
N SER A 295 -6.42 -3.56 9.84
CA SER A 295 -7.55 -3.74 10.75
C SER A 295 -7.15 -3.91 12.22
N ARG A 296 -5.91 -4.29 12.51
CA ARG A 296 -5.44 -4.47 13.90
C ARG A 296 -5.33 -3.15 14.66
N TYR A 297 -6.03 -3.03 15.78
CA TYR A 297 -6.01 -1.82 16.61
C TYR A 297 -4.61 -1.50 17.16
N GLU A 298 -3.90 -2.52 17.65
CA GLU A 298 -2.55 -2.43 18.25
C GLU A 298 -1.49 -1.81 17.33
N TYR A 299 -1.72 -1.85 16.01
CA TYR A 299 -0.80 -1.31 15.01
C TYR A 299 -1.12 0.14 14.60
N ARG A 300 -2.19 0.75 15.14
CA ARG A 300 -2.55 2.14 14.80
C ARG A 300 -1.41 3.11 15.18
N ARG A 301 -1.31 4.20 14.40
CA ARG A 301 -0.40 5.31 14.66
C ARG A 301 -0.63 5.86 16.08
N GLN A 302 0.45 6.11 16.81
CA GLN A 302 0.40 6.76 18.11
C GLN A 302 0.72 8.26 17.97
N GLU A 303 0.19 9.08 18.86
CA GLU A 303 0.63 10.48 18.92
C GLU A 303 2.01 10.53 19.59
N PRO A 304 3.01 11.19 18.98
CA PRO A 304 4.30 11.36 19.62
C PRO A 304 4.15 12.16 20.92
N PRO A 305 4.92 11.86 21.97
CA PRO A 305 4.88 12.58 23.24
C PRO A 305 5.04 14.10 23.04
N SER A 306 4.37 14.88 23.88
CA SER A 306 4.14 16.33 23.77
C SER A 306 5.37 17.25 23.65
N ALA A 307 6.60 16.73 23.75
CA ALA A 307 7.84 17.52 23.64
C ALA A 307 8.04 18.14 22.24
N GLU A 308 7.36 17.62 21.21
CA GLU A 308 7.41 18.16 19.84
C GLU A 308 6.26 19.15 19.53
N ARG A 309 5.40 19.45 20.52
CA ARG A 309 4.22 20.30 20.36
C ARG A 309 4.55 21.81 20.36
N THR A 310 5.80 22.18 20.63
CA THR A 310 6.29 23.57 20.68
C THR A 310 6.68 24.17 19.32
N GLY A 311 6.79 23.38 18.25
CA GLY A 311 7.25 23.88 16.94
C GLY A 311 6.17 24.27 15.93
N PHE A 312 4.98 23.64 15.99
CA PHE A 312 3.97 23.72 14.92
C PHE A 312 2.61 24.31 15.34
N ALA A 313 2.49 24.83 16.56
CA ALA A 313 1.34 25.65 16.96
C ALA A 313 1.23 26.97 16.16
N ALA A 314 2.21 27.28 15.30
CA ALA A 314 2.24 28.50 14.49
C ALA A 314 1.52 28.42 13.13
N LEU A 315 0.88 27.29 12.77
CA LEU A 315 0.23 27.13 11.46
C LEU A 315 -1.19 26.53 11.51
N ASN A 316 -1.93 26.79 12.59
CA ASN A 316 -3.39 26.63 12.61
C ASN A 316 -4.08 27.93 12.18
#